data_AF-A0A9D7SZJ8-F1
#
_entry.id   AF-A0A9D7SZJ8-F1
#
_cell.length_a   1.000
_cell.length_b   1.000
_cell.length_c   1.000
_cell.angle_alpha   90.00
_cell.angle_beta   90.00
_cell.angle_gamma   90.00
#
_symmetry.space_group_name_H-M   'P 1'
#
loop_
_entity.id
_entity.type
_entity.pdbx_description
1 polymer ?
#
loop_
_entity_poly.entity_id
_entity_poly.type
_entity_poly.pdbx_seq_one_letter_code
_entity_poly.pdbx_strand_id
1 'polypeptide(L)'
;MPAILTAPLIHGGWEHLFYNSVSFLILGAILFWFYPRIAIKSFIWIYLLSGLGVWFFAAPYTYHIGASGIVYGMVSLVFWSGIFRRNIKSIVLALIILVLYAGYFGGIVPGKEGISWESHLLGAIAGIILAWVYRSDIEQDEIPMAVDEEEEEEEKNYFLPRDVFDRKG
;
A
#
# COMPACT_ATOMS: atom_id res chain seq x y z
N MET A 1 26.60 -13.73 8.36
CA MET A 1 26.93 -12.35 7.91
C MET A 1 27.01 -12.17 6.40
N PRO A 2 27.51 -13.11 5.56
CA PRO A 2 27.46 -12.95 4.09
C PRO A 2 26.03 -13.02 3.51
N ALA A 3 25.14 -13.74 4.19
CA ALA A 3 23.79 -14.02 3.70
C ALA A 3 22.90 -12.77 3.56
N ILE A 4 23.10 -11.69 4.31
CA ILE A 4 22.21 -10.51 4.25
C ILE A 4 22.37 -9.75 2.92
N LEU A 5 23.57 -9.78 2.33
CA LEU A 5 23.90 -9.02 1.12
C LEU A 5 23.71 -9.84 -0.16
N THR A 6 23.89 -11.17 -0.11
CA THR A 6 23.80 -12.04 -1.30
C THR A 6 22.52 -12.87 -1.35
N ALA A 7 21.77 -12.98 -0.25
CA ALA A 7 20.46 -13.65 -0.25
C ALA A 7 19.46 -13.10 -1.26
N PRO A 8 19.48 -11.82 -1.70
CA PRO A 8 18.54 -11.34 -2.72
C PRO A 8 18.78 -11.88 -4.14
N LEU A 9 19.88 -12.61 -4.41
CA LEU A 9 20.30 -12.95 -5.78
C LEU A 9 20.07 -14.43 -6.18
N ILE A 10 19.72 -15.32 -5.25
CA ILE A 10 19.58 -16.79 -5.45
C ILE A 10 18.13 -17.26 -5.64
N HIS A 11 17.56 -17.16 -6.84
CA HIS A 11 16.14 -17.44 -7.07
C HIS A 11 15.84 -18.91 -7.39
N GLY A 12 14.70 -19.43 -6.92
CA GLY A 12 14.14 -20.74 -7.27
C GLY A 12 13.64 -20.87 -8.73
N GLY A 13 14.07 -19.98 -9.63
CA GLY A 13 13.70 -19.91 -11.05
C GLY A 13 13.69 -18.47 -11.59
N TRP A 14 14.03 -18.29 -12.87
CA TRP A 14 14.06 -16.97 -13.53
C TRP A 14 12.69 -16.27 -13.57
N GLU A 15 11.60 -17.03 -13.70
CA GLU A 15 10.23 -16.50 -13.62
C GLU A 15 9.95 -15.84 -12.27
N HIS A 16 10.28 -16.49 -11.16
CA HIS A 16 10.05 -15.95 -9.82
C HIS A 16 10.81 -14.63 -9.60
N LEU A 17 12.05 -14.52 -10.10
CA LEU A 17 12.81 -13.26 -10.06
C LEU A 17 12.12 -12.18 -10.90
N PHE A 18 11.72 -12.52 -12.12
CA PHE A 18 11.09 -11.60 -13.05
C PHE A 18 9.79 -11.03 -12.48
N TYR A 19 8.88 -11.89 -12.00
CA TYR A 19 7.62 -11.44 -11.42
C TYR A 19 7.82 -10.57 -10.17
N ASN A 20 8.73 -10.93 -9.27
CA ASN A 20 9.03 -10.07 -8.12
C ASN A 20 9.62 -8.73 -8.53
N SER A 21 10.48 -8.69 -9.53
CA SER A 21 11.09 -7.45 -10.03
C SER A 21 10.06 -6.53 -10.69
N VAL A 22 9.18 -7.09 -11.51
CA VAL A 22 8.07 -6.36 -12.14
C VAL A 22 7.13 -5.80 -11.07
N SER A 23 6.70 -6.64 -10.13
CA SER A 23 5.84 -6.21 -9.03
C SER A 23 6.50 -5.14 -8.16
N PHE A 24 7.80 -5.30 -7.87
CA PHE A 24 8.57 -4.31 -7.13
C PHE A 24 8.59 -2.96 -7.83
N LEU A 25 8.85 -2.94 -9.14
CA LEU A 25 8.88 -1.69 -9.92
C LEU A 25 7.50 -1.03 -9.98
N ILE A 26 6.45 -1.80 -10.23
CA ILE A 26 5.07 -1.28 -10.29
C ILE A 26 4.65 -0.72 -8.93
N LEU A 27 4.84 -1.48 -7.85
CA LEU A 27 4.46 -1.05 -6.50
C LEU A 27 5.33 0.11 -6.01
N GLY A 28 6.62 0.11 -6.36
CA GLY A 28 7.52 1.22 -6.11
C GLY A 28 7.01 2.48 -6.80
N ALA A 29 6.70 2.41 -8.10
CA ALA A 29 6.15 3.55 -8.84
C ALA A 29 4.84 4.05 -8.21
N ILE A 30 3.92 3.14 -7.85
CA ILE A 30 2.69 3.49 -7.14
C ILE A 30 3.00 4.20 -5.82
N LEU A 31 3.88 3.64 -5.00
CA LEU A 31 4.19 4.19 -3.68
C LEU A 31 4.84 5.58 -3.77
N PHE A 32 5.81 5.76 -4.68
CA PHE A 32 6.49 7.04 -4.87
C PHE A 32 5.59 8.10 -5.53
N TRP A 33 4.64 7.69 -6.36
CA TRP A 33 3.71 8.60 -7.02
C TRP A 33 2.56 9.04 -6.11
N PHE A 34 1.90 8.08 -5.44
CA PHE A 34 0.69 8.34 -4.65
C PHE A 34 0.96 8.61 -3.17
N TYR A 35 2.12 8.21 -2.64
CA TYR A 35 2.46 8.37 -1.22
C TYR A 35 3.89 8.90 -0.99
N PRO A 36 4.32 9.98 -1.68
CA PRO A 36 5.70 10.44 -1.67
C PRO A 36 6.24 10.76 -0.27
N ARG A 37 5.41 11.24 0.67
CA ARG A 37 5.86 11.58 2.04
C ARG A 37 6.32 10.36 2.83
N ILE A 38 5.73 9.21 2.54
CA ILE A 38 5.95 7.98 3.30
C ILE A 38 6.72 6.93 2.49
N ALA A 39 6.92 7.11 1.19
CA ALA A 39 7.49 6.10 0.29
C ALA A 39 8.85 5.57 0.75
N ILE A 40 9.83 6.47 0.93
CA ILE A 40 11.20 6.07 1.34
C ILE A 40 11.21 5.44 2.73
N LYS A 41 10.50 6.06 3.69
CA LYS A 41 10.43 5.55 5.07
C LYS A 41 9.80 4.16 5.10
N SER A 42 8.69 3.98 4.38
CA SER A 42 7.99 2.72 4.28
C SER A 42 8.86 1.65 3.63
N PHE A 43 9.57 1.98 2.57
CA PHE A 43 10.49 1.07 1.91
C PHE A 43 11.57 0.56 2.88
N ILE A 44 12.24 1.48 3.59
CA ILE A 44 13.28 1.15 4.57
C ILE A 44 12.70 0.26 5.68
N TRP A 45 11.55 0.64 6.25
CA TRP A 45 10.95 -0.13 7.33
C TRP A 45 10.45 -1.50 6.88
N ILE A 46 9.85 -1.62 5.69
CA ILE A 46 9.46 -2.91 5.12
C ILE A 46 10.70 -3.79 4.93
N TYR A 47 11.77 -3.25 4.36
CA TYR A 47 13.04 -3.97 4.19
C TYR A 47 13.58 -4.49 5.52
N LEU A 48 13.65 -3.62 6.54
CA LEU A 48 14.16 -3.99 7.87
C LEU A 48 13.25 -5.00 8.58
N LEU A 49 11.94 -4.76 8.61
CA LEU A 49 10.99 -5.61 9.33
C LEU A 49 10.85 -6.99 8.67
N SER A 50 10.82 -7.06 7.34
CA SER A 50 10.80 -8.33 6.62
C SER A 50 12.12 -9.09 6.80
N GLY A 51 13.27 -8.41 6.69
CA GLY A 51 14.59 -9.01 6.90
C GLY A 51 14.82 -9.51 8.33
N LEU A 52 14.47 -8.71 9.34
CA LEU A 52 14.56 -9.09 10.75
C LEU A 52 13.59 -10.22 11.09
N GLY A 53 12.36 -10.19 10.56
CA GLY A 53 11.37 -11.23 10.78
C GLY A 53 11.84 -12.59 10.29
N VAL A 54 12.39 -12.65 9.08
CA VAL A 54 12.99 -13.89 8.55
C VAL A 54 14.17 -14.34 9.40
N TRP A 55 15.01 -13.42 9.87
CA TRP A 55 16.17 -13.75 10.71
C TRP A 55 15.79 -14.37 12.07
N PHE A 56 14.69 -13.93 12.69
CA PHE A 56 14.25 -14.47 13.98
C PHE A 56 13.39 -15.73 13.88
N PHE A 57 12.60 -15.86 12.81
CA PHE A 57 11.50 -16.86 12.78
C PHE A 57 11.63 -17.91 11.69
N ALA A 58 12.52 -17.75 10.71
CA ALA A 58 12.61 -18.70 9.61
C ALA A 58 13.54 -19.88 9.92
N ALA A 59 13.13 -21.08 9.50
CA ALA A 59 13.90 -22.30 9.69
C ALA A 59 15.26 -22.22 8.97
N PRO A 60 16.35 -22.72 9.57
CA PRO A 60 17.63 -22.82 8.86
C PRO A 60 17.45 -23.72 7.63
N TYR A 61 18.09 -23.36 6.51
CA TYR A 61 18.17 -24.10 5.22
C TYR A 61 17.14 -23.81 4.13
N THR A 62 16.23 -22.83 4.29
CA THR A 62 15.43 -22.33 3.16
C THR A 62 16.16 -21.19 2.44
N TYR A 63 16.16 -21.20 1.11
CA TYR A 63 16.70 -20.10 0.29
C TYR A 63 15.82 -18.86 0.45
N HIS A 64 16.07 -18.08 1.51
CA HIS A 64 15.28 -16.90 1.86
C HIS A 64 15.70 -15.68 1.04
N ILE A 65 15.21 -15.62 -0.19
CA ILE A 65 15.24 -14.39 -1.00
C ILE A 65 14.21 -13.43 -0.40
N GLY A 66 14.68 -12.48 0.40
CA GLY A 66 13.86 -11.46 1.07
C GLY A 66 13.18 -10.43 0.15
N ALA A 67 13.31 -10.55 -1.18
CA ALA A 67 12.68 -9.61 -2.12
C ALA A 67 11.15 -9.75 -2.13
N SER A 68 10.61 -10.97 -2.08
CA SER A 68 9.17 -11.17 -2.08
C SER A 68 8.51 -10.64 -0.81
N GLY A 69 9.15 -10.80 0.36
CA GLY A 69 8.67 -10.17 1.61
C GLY A 69 8.48 -8.65 1.48
N ILE A 70 9.38 -7.97 0.76
CA ILE A 70 9.25 -6.54 0.48
C ILE A 70 8.04 -6.27 -0.43
N VAL A 71 7.87 -7.06 -1.50
CA VAL A 71 6.71 -6.94 -2.40
C VAL A 71 5.40 -7.14 -1.63
N TYR A 72 5.31 -8.16 -0.78
CA TYR A 72 4.15 -8.40 0.09
C TYR A 72 3.90 -7.24 1.06
N GLY A 73 4.96 -6.65 1.62
CA GLY A 73 4.86 -5.45 2.44
C GLY A 73 4.33 -4.24 1.67
N MET A 74 4.78 -4.02 0.43
CA MET A 74 4.29 -2.93 -0.41
C MET A 74 2.83 -3.13 -0.85
N VAL A 75 2.47 -4.34 -1.29
CA VAL A 75 1.07 -4.71 -1.61
C VAL A 75 0.17 -4.42 -0.42
N SER A 76 0.56 -4.92 0.74
CA SER A 76 -0.18 -4.76 1.99
C SER A 76 -0.28 -3.28 2.39
N LEU A 77 0.82 -2.53 2.35
CA LEU A 77 0.84 -1.10 2.67
C LEU A 77 -0.17 -0.32 1.82
N VAL A 78 -0.15 -0.51 0.50
CA VAL A 78 -1.05 0.22 -0.42
C VAL A 78 -2.51 -0.19 -0.19
N PHE A 79 -2.79 -1.50 -0.11
CA PHE A 79 -4.14 -2.00 0.12
C PHE A 79 -4.74 -1.47 1.43
N TRP A 80 -4.00 -1.58 2.53
CA TRP A 80 -4.48 -1.14 3.84
C TRP A 80 -4.50 0.39 3.98
N SER A 81 -3.67 1.12 3.23
CA SER A 81 -3.76 2.59 3.17
C SER A 81 -5.12 3.04 2.62
N GLY A 82 -5.72 2.32 1.66
CA GLY A 82 -7.09 2.57 1.21
C GLY A 82 -8.13 2.45 2.33
N ILE A 83 -7.97 1.45 3.19
CA ILE A 83 -8.88 1.20 4.31
C ILE A 83 -8.69 2.23 5.43
N PHE A 84 -7.44 2.58 5.75
CA PHE A 84 -7.13 3.44 6.89
C PHE A 84 -7.19 4.94 6.59
N ARG A 85 -6.76 5.39 5.41
CA ARG A 85 -6.81 6.81 5.01
C ARG A 85 -8.22 7.27 4.62
N ARG A 86 -9.08 6.35 4.17
CA ARG A 86 -10.50 6.59 3.83
C ARG A 86 -10.74 7.72 2.82
N ASN A 87 -9.76 8.02 1.97
CA ASN A 87 -9.93 8.93 0.84
C ASN A 87 -10.15 8.15 -0.47
N ILE A 88 -10.84 8.76 -1.43
CA ILE A 88 -11.25 8.09 -2.68
C ILE A 88 -10.05 7.56 -3.45
N LYS A 89 -8.95 8.32 -3.54
CA LYS A 89 -7.73 7.94 -4.27
C LYS A 89 -7.13 6.65 -3.71
N SER A 90 -6.94 6.59 -2.39
CA SER A 90 -6.40 5.42 -1.70
C SER A 90 -7.34 4.21 -1.78
N ILE A 91 -8.66 4.43 -1.74
CA ILE A 91 -9.64 3.35 -1.91
C ILE A 91 -9.57 2.75 -3.32
N VAL A 92 -9.55 3.59 -4.35
CA VAL A 92 -9.41 3.14 -5.76
C VAL A 92 -8.10 2.38 -5.94
N LEU A 93 -7.00 2.88 -5.39
CA LEU A 93 -5.71 2.22 -5.48
C LEU A 93 -5.71 0.86 -4.77
N ALA A 94 -6.34 0.75 -3.59
CA ALA A 94 -6.50 -0.52 -2.89
C ALA A 94 -7.30 -1.55 -3.70
N LEU A 95 -8.35 -1.13 -4.40
CA LEU A 95 -9.12 -2.01 -5.29
C LEU A 95 -8.28 -2.48 -6.50
N ILE A 96 -7.50 -1.59 -7.10
CA ILE A 96 -6.57 -1.95 -8.18
C ILE A 96 -5.56 -3.00 -7.68
N ILE A 97 -4.95 -2.77 -6.51
CA ILE A 97 -4.01 -3.72 -5.91
C ILE A 97 -4.69 -5.05 -5.60
N LEU A 98 -5.91 -5.05 -5.06
CA LEU A 98 -6.65 -6.27 -4.78
C LEU A 98 -6.83 -7.14 -6.04
N VAL A 99 -7.19 -6.53 -7.17
CA VAL A 99 -7.38 -7.26 -8.43
C VAL A 99 -6.05 -7.75 -9.01
N LEU A 100 -5.04 -6.87 -9.11
CA LEU A 100 -3.75 -7.20 -9.71
C LEU A 100 -2.95 -8.22 -8.89
N TYR A 101 -3.10 -8.22 -7.57
CA TYR A 101 -2.33 -9.03 -6.63
C TYR A 101 -3.19 -10.05 -5.88
N ALA A 102 -4.38 -10.40 -6.36
CA ALA A 102 -5.24 -11.40 -5.71
C ALA A 102 -4.53 -12.75 -5.46
N GLY A 103 -3.64 -13.15 -6.37
CA GLY A 103 -2.84 -14.38 -6.23
C GLY A 103 -1.84 -14.36 -5.06
N TYR A 104 -1.45 -13.18 -4.58
CA TYR A 104 -0.49 -13.04 -3.49
C TYR A 104 -1.06 -13.54 -2.16
N PHE A 105 -2.37 -13.42 -1.92
CA PHE A 105 -2.98 -13.93 -0.68
C PHE A 105 -2.72 -15.43 -0.47
N GLY A 106 -2.69 -16.21 -1.56
CA GLY A 106 -2.38 -17.64 -1.51
C GLY A 106 -0.91 -17.96 -1.18
N GLY A 107 0.01 -17.01 -1.34
CA GLY A 107 1.44 -17.20 -1.02
C GLY A 107 1.77 -17.01 0.46
N ILE A 108 0.82 -16.55 1.28
CA ILE A 108 0.96 -16.46 2.75
C ILE A 108 0.61 -17.80 3.41
N VAL A 109 -0.06 -18.70 2.68
CA VAL A 109 -0.50 -19.99 3.22
C VAL A 109 0.68 -20.98 3.28
N PRO A 110 0.92 -21.65 4.43
CA PRO A 110 1.97 -22.65 4.56
C PRO A 110 1.71 -23.90 3.70
N GLY A 111 2.78 -24.62 3.35
CA GLY A 111 2.68 -25.97 2.76
C GLY A 111 3.06 -26.09 1.28
N LYS A 112 3.55 -25.02 0.64
CA LYS A 112 4.15 -25.10 -0.70
C LYS A 112 5.67 -25.16 -0.60
N GLU A 113 6.24 -26.28 -1.03
CA GLU A 113 7.68 -26.47 -1.09
C GLU A 113 8.34 -25.39 -1.98
N GLY A 114 9.46 -24.82 -1.52
CA GLY A 114 10.15 -23.74 -2.21
C GLY A 114 9.55 -22.33 -2.04
N ILE A 115 8.43 -22.17 -1.32
CA ILE A 115 7.83 -20.86 -1.01
C ILE A 115 8.11 -20.47 0.44
N SER A 116 8.77 -19.32 0.64
CA SER A 116 8.99 -18.74 1.97
C SER A 116 7.75 -17.98 2.46
N TRP A 117 6.69 -18.72 2.81
CA TRP A 117 5.42 -18.15 3.26
C TRP A 117 5.58 -17.29 4.52
N GLU A 118 6.53 -17.60 5.41
CA GLU A 118 6.85 -16.80 6.60
C GLU A 118 7.33 -15.40 6.20
N SER A 119 8.18 -15.31 5.17
CA SER A 119 8.67 -14.02 4.63
C SER A 119 7.52 -13.20 4.05
N HIS A 120 6.59 -13.85 3.33
CA HIS A 120 5.40 -13.20 2.80
C HIS A 120 4.48 -12.67 3.91
N LEU A 121 4.23 -13.49 4.94
CA LEU A 121 3.40 -13.13 6.08
C LEU A 121 3.99 -11.95 6.85
N LEU A 122 5.28 -12.04 7.21
CA LEU A 122 5.96 -11.00 7.99
C LEU A 122 6.09 -9.69 7.20
N GLY A 123 6.36 -9.78 5.89
CA GLY A 123 6.29 -8.64 4.98
C GLY A 123 4.90 -8.01 4.97
N ALA A 124 3.85 -8.80 4.79
CA ALA A 124 2.48 -8.31 4.79
C ALA A 124 2.12 -7.61 6.12
N ILE A 125 2.48 -8.20 7.26
CA ILE A 125 2.28 -7.61 8.59
C ILE A 125 2.99 -6.26 8.71
N ALA A 126 4.25 -6.16 8.27
CA ALA A 126 4.98 -4.90 8.26
C ALA A 126 4.24 -3.82 7.44
N GLY A 127 3.70 -4.19 6.27
CA GLY A 127 2.87 -3.31 5.45
C GLY A 127 1.61 -2.83 6.16
N ILE A 128 0.89 -3.71 6.87
CA ILE A 128 -0.31 -3.34 7.66
C ILE A 128 0.05 -2.33 8.74
N ILE A 129 1.11 -2.63 9.50
CA ILE A 129 1.58 -1.77 10.59
C ILE A 129 1.90 -0.37 10.05
N LEU A 130 2.66 -0.30 8.96
CA LEU A 130 3.05 0.98 8.36
C LEU A 130 1.86 1.73 7.76
N ALA A 131 0.93 1.04 7.11
CA ALA A 131 -0.31 1.65 6.62
C ALA A 131 -1.10 2.30 7.77
N TRP A 132 -1.16 1.63 8.92
CA TRP A 132 -1.81 2.15 10.10
C TRP A 132 -1.03 3.32 10.71
N VAL A 133 0.30 3.21 10.87
CA VAL A 133 1.15 4.28 11.43
C VAL A 133 1.04 5.55 10.58
N TYR A 134 1.10 5.42 9.27
CA TYR A 134 1.08 6.53 8.31
C TYR A 134 -0.31 6.92 7.81
N ARG A 135 -1.38 6.49 8.51
CA ARG A 135 -2.77 6.78 8.12
C ARG A 135 -3.12 8.27 8.16
N SER A 136 -2.38 9.04 8.96
CA SER A 136 -2.60 10.49 9.15
C SER A 136 -1.65 11.35 8.31
N ASP A 137 -0.70 10.75 7.59
CA ASP A 137 0.22 11.45 6.69
C ASP A 137 -0.44 11.71 5.32
N ILE A 138 -1.42 12.60 5.31
CA ILE A 138 -2.23 12.93 4.13
C ILE A 138 -1.37 13.69 3.11
N GLU A 139 -1.53 13.36 1.82
CA GLU A 139 -0.85 14.07 0.73
C GLU A 139 -1.58 15.36 0.34
N GLN A 140 -0.89 16.34 -0.25
CA GLN A 140 -1.50 17.66 -0.53
C GLN A 140 -2.73 17.56 -1.43
N ASP A 141 -2.70 16.63 -2.38
CA ASP A 141 -3.76 16.36 -3.34
C ASP A 141 -4.92 15.53 -2.75
N GLU A 142 -4.79 15.07 -1.51
CA GLU A 142 -5.84 14.40 -0.73
C GLU A 142 -6.58 15.39 0.20
N ILE A 143 -6.08 16.62 0.37
CA ILE A 143 -6.78 17.66 1.12
C ILE A 143 -8.00 18.07 0.29
N PRO A 144 -9.22 17.98 0.83
CA PRO A 144 -10.40 18.52 0.14
C PRO A 144 -10.10 19.98 -0.21
N MET A 145 -10.16 20.34 -1.49
CA MET A 145 -10.30 21.75 -1.82
C MET A 145 -11.53 22.20 -1.04
N ALA A 146 -11.36 23.19 -0.17
CA ALA A 146 -12.50 23.97 0.26
C ALA A 146 -13.10 24.48 -1.05
N VAL A 147 -14.20 23.87 -1.48
CA VAL A 147 -15.07 24.52 -2.43
C VAL A 147 -15.44 25.79 -1.68
N ASP A 148 -14.97 26.94 -2.18
CA ASP A 148 -15.29 28.22 -1.57
C ASP A 148 -16.82 28.26 -1.45
N GLU A 149 -17.33 28.10 -0.22
CA GLU A 149 -18.77 28.13 0.06
C GLU A 149 -19.37 29.46 -0.43
N GLU A 150 -18.53 30.46 -0.66
CA GLU A 150 -18.82 31.74 -1.29
C GLU A 150 -19.28 31.62 -2.77
N GLU A 151 -18.72 30.70 -3.58
CA GLU A 151 -19.15 30.53 -4.98
C GLU A 151 -20.52 29.81 -5.08
N GLU A 152 -20.83 28.87 -4.18
CA GLU A 152 -22.15 28.23 -4.12
C GLU A 152 -23.25 29.17 -3.58
N GLU A 153 -22.90 30.17 -2.76
CA GLU A 153 -23.85 31.21 -2.34
C GLU A 153 -24.09 32.25 -3.45
N GLU A 154 -23.07 32.63 -4.22
CA GLU A 154 -23.24 33.56 -5.36
C GLU A 154 -24.05 32.94 -6.52
N GLU A 155 -23.94 31.63 -6.76
CA GLU A 155 -24.68 30.95 -7.83
C GLU A 155 -26.15 30.65 -7.45
N LYS A 156 -26.50 30.70 -6.15
CA LYS A 156 -27.89 30.63 -5.66
C LYS A 156 -28.63 31.95 -5.83
N ASN A 157 -28.56 32.55 -7.02
CA ASN A 157 -29.51 33.57 -7.44
C ASN A 157 -30.86 32.88 -7.75
N TYR A 158 -31.68 32.75 -6.71
CA TYR A 158 -33.04 32.21 -6.85
C TYR A 158 -33.82 33.03 -7.88
N PHE A 159 -34.40 32.36 -8.88
CA PHE A 159 -35.24 33.00 -9.90
C PHE A 159 -36.45 33.74 -9.32
N LEU A 160 -36.89 33.34 -8.12
CA LEU A 160 -37.96 33.97 -7.37
C LEU A 160 -37.41 34.50 -6.03
N PRO A 161 -37.73 35.75 -5.66
CA PRO A 161 -37.49 36.28 -4.32
C PRO A 161 -38.11 35.37 -3.25
N ARG A 162 -37.42 35.20 -2.12
CA ARG A 162 -37.85 34.28 -1.03
C ARG A 162 -39.17 34.69 -0.38
N ASP A 163 -39.63 35.93 -0.59
CA ASP A 163 -40.84 36.53 -0.04
C ASP A 163 -42.06 36.49 -0.99
N VAL A 164 -41.94 35.86 -2.17
CA VAL A 164 -43.05 35.78 -3.16
C VAL A 164 -44.32 35.17 -2.57
N PHE A 165 -44.20 34.28 -1.59
CA PHE A 165 -45.34 33.61 -0.94
C PHE A 165 -45.69 34.16 0.45
N ASP A 166 -44.95 35.16 0.95
CA ASP A 166 -45.12 35.70 2.31
C ASP A 166 -46.11 36.89 2.39
N ARG A 167 -46.91 37.11 1.35
CA ARG A 167 -48.02 38.09 1.42
C ARG A 167 -49.12 37.56 2.34
N LYS A 168 -49.03 37.92 3.62
CA LYS A 168 -50.13 37.80 4.59
C LYS A 168 -51.29 38.69 4.13
N GLY A 169 -52.41 38.06 3.80
CA GLY A 169 -53.72 38.70 3.62
C GLY A 169 -54.36 39.09 4.94
#